data_AF-A0A9W7M422-F1
#
_entry.id   AF-A0A9W7M422-F1
#
_cell.length_a   1.000
_cell.length_b   1.000
_cell.length_c   1.000
_cell.angle_alpha   90.00
_cell.angle_beta   90.00
_cell.angle_gamma   90.00
#
_symmetry.space_group_name_H-M   'P 1'
#
loop_
_entity.id
_entity.type
_entity.pdbx_description
1 polymer ?
#
loop_
_entity_poly.entity_id
_entity_poly.type
_entity_poly.pdbx_seq_one_letter_code
_entity_poly.pdbx_strand_id
1 'polypeptide(L)'
;MEDYTLSIPLLTTTATATATATKEDAENGVSSSTTSGIICRLLLLILIAAISVWANHEASKGFKVTVINNAAVKDSSAGRRFHLFYISNDEATRIILNTSALVENILYPNHRDQSKKPVHHVVLQLAAGDQNPSTTKVSVATTSKGKESVYVISLSPSIMEEGNVKYSVISAIQRAMARIWLWDGAESSAAPPWLIDGMAEYIWTRAGFGHRDEETTLHSGWKDQFCCVVSELCSKSKMNKSGACGDHRKWTKSGGVCNCGDDRKDPKIVAGALGYLEQRNKGYVQGLNRSLRDGWD
;
A
#
# COMPACT_ATOMS: atom_id res chain seq x y z
N MET A 1 21.69 -39.21 -22.65
CA MET A 1 22.76 -39.62 -21.73
C MET A 1 23.07 -38.37 -20.92
N GLU A 2 22.56 -38.13 -19.71
CA GLU A 2 21.83 -38.92 -18.73
C GLU A 2 20.86 -37.98 -17.97
N ASP A 3 19.74 -38.54 -17.53
CA ASP A 3 18.71 -37.91 -16.70
C ASP A 3 19.17 -37.78 -15.25
N TYR A 4 18.88 -36.65 -14.60
CA TYR A 4 19.00 -36.50 -13.15
C TYR A 4 17.61 -36.33 -12.52
N THR A 5 17.02 -37.46 -12.16
CA THR A 5 15.83 -37.58 -11.32
C THR A 5 16.24 -37.60 -9.85
N LEU A 6 15.89 -36.54 -9.10
CA LEU A 6 16.03 -36.53 -7.65
C LEU A 6 14.84 -37.24 -7.02
N SER A 7 14.98 -38.55 -6.83
CA SER A 7 14.11 -39.38 -6.00
C SER A 7 14.53 -39.25 -4.54
N ILE A 8 13.65 -38.71 -3.69
CA ILE A 8 13.81 -38.67 -2.23
C ILE A 8 13.47 -40.07 -1.68
N PRO A 9 14.34 -40.72 -0.88
CA PRO A 9 13.99 -41.99 -0.26
C PRO A 9 13.13 -41.80 1.00
N LEU A 10 12.08 -42.60 1.05
CA LEU A 10 11.18 -42.84 2.17
C LEU A 10 11.93 -43.50 3.33
N LEU A 11 11.99 -42.85 4.50
CA LEU A 11 12.53 -43.45 5.72
C LEU A 11 11.59 -44.57 6.19
N THR A 12 11.99 -45.82 5.95
CA THR A 12 11.51 -47.00 6.66
C THR A 12 12.71 -47.56 7.42
N THR A 13 12.63 -47.65 8.76
CA THR A 13 13.58 -48.45 9.53
C THR A 13 12.82 -49.24 10.57
N THR A 14 12.96 -50.56 10.42
CA THR A 14 12.30 -51.62 11.14
C THR A 14 13.23 -52.17 12.22
N ALA A 15 12.66 -52.35 13.42
CA ALA A 15 12.94 -53.31 14.49
C ALA A 15 14.37 -53.57 15.01
N THR A 16 14.47 -53.59 16.35
CA THR A 16 15.26 -54.60 17.06
C THR A 16 14.43 -55.10 18.23
N ALA A 17 14.05 -56.37 18.20
CA ALA A 17 13.53 -57.11 19.34
C ALA A 17 14.67 -57.89 19.98
N THR A 18 14.73 -57.92 21.30
CA THR A 18 15.43 -58.97 22.05
C THR A 18 14.61 -59.27 23.28
N ALA A 19 14.20 -60.53 23.40
CA ALA A 19 13.40 -61.04 24.50
C ALA A 19 14.33 -61.65 25.57
N THR A 20 14.05 -61.36 26.84
CA THR A 20 14.37 -62.24 27.96
C THR A 20 13.25 -62.15 28.98
N ALA A 21 12.71 -63.30 29.32
CA ALA A 21 11.62 -63.49 30.26
C ALA A 21 12.14 -63.60 31.69
N THR A 22 11.46 -62.95 32.63
CA THR A 22 11.31 -63.38 34.02
C THR A 22 9.91 -62.98 34.49
N LYS A 23 9.25 -63.94 35.14
CA LYS A 23 7.85 -63.93 35.57
C LYS A 23 7.79 -63.66 37.08
N GLU A 24 6.65 -63.11 37.51
CA GLU A 24 6.18 -62.96 38.90
C GLU A 24 6.88 -61.81 39.64
N ASP A 25 6.20 -60.78 40.19
CA ASP A 25 4.95 -60.79 40.95
C ASP A 25 3.99 -59.65 40.60
N ALA A 26 2.71 -59.93 40.87
CA ALA A 26 1.62 -58.98 40.81
C ALA A 26 1.70 -58.00 42.00
N GLU A 27 2.01 -56.74 41.74
CA GLU A 27 1.53 -55.63 42.56
C GLU A 27 1.03 -54.50 41.65
N ASN A 28 -0.20 -54.06 41.95
CA ASN A 28 -0.97 -53.04 41.26
C ASN A 28 -0.26 -51.68 41.32
N GLY A 29 0.70 -51.45 40.43
CA GLY A 29 1.14 -50.12 40.06
C GLY A 29 0.12 -49.53 39.09
N VAL A 30 -0.94 -48.89 39.62
CA VAL A 30 -1.85 -48.06 38.84
C VAL A 30 -1.02 -47.08 38.02
N SER A 31 -0.91 -47.36 36.72
CA SER A 31 -0.39 -46.43 35.74
C SER A 31 -1.22 -45.16 35.84
N SER A 32 -0.72 -44.18 36.59
CA SER A 32 -1.18 -42.80 36.53
C SER A 32 -0.81 -42.27 35.14
N SER A 33 -1.57 -42.73 34.15
CA SER A 33 -1.74 -42.09 32.85
C SER A 33 -2.28 -40.70 33.14
N THR A 34 -1.32 -39.78 33.27
CA THR A 34 -1.46 -38.43 33.77
C THR A 34 -2.56 -37.69 33.02
N THR A 35 -3.64 -37.36 33.72
CA THR A 35 -4.70 -36.41 33.32
C THR A 35 -4.12 -35.13 32.70
N SER A 36 -2.90 -34.76 33.11
CA SER A 36 -2.06 -33.70 32.53
C SER A 36 -1.86 -33.81 31.01
N GLY A 37 -1.63 -35.02 30.46
CA GLY A 37 -1.41 -35.20 29.02
C GLY A 37 -2.67 -34.96 28.18
N ILE A 38 -3.83 -35.34 28.71
CA ILE A 38 -5.14 -35.10 28.07
C ILE A 38 -5.48 -33.61 28.13
N ILE A 39 -5.28 -32.98 29.29
CA ILE A 39 -5.50 -31.53 29.48
C ILE A 39 -4.58 -30.72 28.55
N CYS A 40 -3.31 -31.09 28.43
CA CYS A 40 -2.36 -30.41 27.54
C CYS A 40 -2.79 -30.46 26.07
N ARG A 41 -3.26 -31.62 25.58
CA ARG A 41 -3.80 -31.76 24.22
C ARG A 41 -5.04 -30.90 24.00
N LEU A 42 -5.97 -30.88 24.97
CA LEU A 42 -7.18 -30.04 24.90
C LEU A 42 -6.83 -28.55 24.87
N LEU A 43 -5.90 -28.10 25.71
CA LEU A 43 -5.41 -26.71 25.70
C LEU A 43 -4.75 -26.35 24.38
N LEU A 44 -3.96 -27.25 23.79
CA LEU A 44 -3.32 -27.03 22.50
C LEU A 44 -4.34 -26.90 21.37
N LEU A 45 -5.38 -27.73 21.37
CA LEU A 45 -6.49 -27.61 20.40
C LEU A 45 -7.25 -26.29 20.56
N ILE A 46 -7.54 -25.88 21.80
CA ILE A 46 -8.18 -24.59 22.09
C ILE A 46 -7.30 -23.43 21.61
N LEU A 47 -5.99 -23.51 21.82
CA LEU A 47 -5.04 -22.49 21.40
C LEU A 47 -4.93 -22.40 19.87
N ILE A 48 -4.88 -23.54 19.16
CA ILE A 48 -4.92 -23.57 17.69
C ILE A 48 -6.24 -22.97 17.20
N ALA A 49 -7.38 -23.33 17.80
CA ALA A 49 -8.68 -22.79 17.45
C ALA A 49 -8.74 -21.26 17.67
N ALA A 50 -8.26 -20.77 18.81
CA ALA A 50 -8.20 -19.35 19.12
C ALA A 50 -7.31 -18.59 18.12
N ILE A 51 -6.13 -19.11 17.77
CA ILE A 51 -5.23 -18.52 16.76
C ILE A 51 -5.91 -18.52 15.39
N SER A 52 -6.63 -19.59 15.03
CA SER A 52 -7.31 -19.70 13.74
C SER A 52 -8.45 -18.69 13.61
N VAL A 53 -9.26 -18.54 14.66
CA VAL A 53 -10.34 -17.53 14.72
C VAL A 53 -9.74 -16.13 14.69
N TRP A 54 -8.67 -15.86 15.44
CA TRP A 54 -8.00 -14.57 15.45
C TRP A 54 -7.39 -14.24 14.07
N ALA A 55 -6.71 -15.20 13.44
CA ALA A 55 -6.13 -15.01 12.11
C ALA A 55 -7.20 -14.74 11.06
N ASN A 56 -8.32 -15.47 11.09
CA ASN A 56 -9.44 -15.22 10.19
C ASN A 56 -10.11 -13.86 10.44
N HIS A 57 -10.25 -13.47 11.71
CA HIS A 57 -10.76 -12.16 12.09
C HIS A 57 -9.83 -11.02 11.63
N GLU A 58 -8.52 -11.14 11.84
CA GLU A 58 -7.55 -10.16 11.34
C GLU A 58 -7.54 -10.12 9.81
N ALA A 59 -7.66 -11.26 9.13
CA ALA A 59 -7.82 -11.31 7.67
C ALA A 59 -9.12 -10.61 7.20
N SER A 60 -10.19 -10.64 8.01
CA SER A 60 -11.47 -10.01 7.66
C SER A 60 -11.51 -8.49 7.83
N LYS A 61 -10.58 -7.90 8.59
CA LYS A 61 -10.48 -6.43 8.76
C LYS A 61 -9.90 -5.71 7.55
N GLY A 62 -9.31 -6.45 6.61
CA GLY A 62 -8.73 -5.90 5.40
C GLY A 62 -9.73 -5.76 4.26
N PHE A 63 -9.18 -5.57 3.08
CA PHE A 63 -9.90 -5.64 1.81
C PHE A 63 -9.36 -6.81 1.00
N LYS A 64 -10.14 -7.29 0.06
CA LYS A 64 -9.72 -8.38 -0.82
C LYS A 64 -8.55 -7.91 -1.68
N VAL A 65 -7.49 -8.69 -1.73
CA VAL A 65 -6.37 -8.48 -2.67
C VAL A 65 -6.35 -9.62 -3.67
N THR A 66 -6.21 -9.31 -4.94
CA THR A 66 -6.03 -10.31 -6.00
C THR A 66 -4.81 -9.94 -6.81
N VAL A 67 -3.92 -10.90 -7.05
CA VAL A 67 -2.69 -10.65 -7.82
C VAL A 67 -2.73 -11.47 -9.10
N ILE A 68 -2.58 -10.80 -10.24
CA ILE A 68 -2.71 -11.40 -11.58
C ILE A 68 -1.44 -11.14 -12.39
N ASN A 69 -0.87 -12.18 -12.96
CA ASN A 69 0.17 -12.02 -13.97
C ASN A 69 -0.49 -11.96 -15.35
N ASN A 70 -0.67 -10.76 -15.89
CA ASN A 70 -1.23 -10.53 -17.22
C ASN A 70 -0.14 -10.14 -18.25
N ALA A 71 1.11 -10.50 -18.00
CA ALA A 71 2.17 -10.29 -18.99
C ALA A 71 1.81 -11.04 -20.29
N ALA A 72 1.83 -10.31 -21.42
CA ALA A 72 1.43 -10.80 -22.75
C ALA A 72 2.08 -12.15 -23.12
N VAL A 73 3.30 -12.38 -22.62
CA VAL A 73 3.98 -13.68 -22.66
C VAL A 73 4.07 -14.18 -21.21
N LYS A 74 3.29 -15.23 -20.89
CA LYS A 74 3.30 -15.90 -19.57
C LYS A 74 4.70 -16.34 -19.13
N ASP A 75 5.59 -16.57 -20.11
CA ASP A 75 6.99 -16.95 -19.94
C ASP A 75 8.02 -15.82 -20.09
N SER A 76 7.58 -14.57 -20.17
CA SER A 76 8.52 -13.43 -20.13
C SER A 76 9.34 -13.45 -18.83
N SER A 77 10.59 -12.98 -18.91
CA SER A 77 11.46 -12.87 -17.73
C SER A 77 10.80 -12.06 -16.62
N ALA A 78 10.17 -10.92 -16.98
CA ALA A 78 9.39 -10.09 -16.06
C ALA A 78 8.20 -10.85 -15.44
N GLY A 79 7.42 -11.56 -16.26
CA GLY A 79 6.29 -12.36 -15.79
C GLY A 79 6.71 -13.48 -14.83
N ARG A 80 7.78 -14.22 -15.15
CA ARG A 80 8.33 -15.29 -14.28
C ARG A 80 8.83 -14.73 -12.96
N ARG A 81 9.57 -13.62 -12.98
CA ARG A 81 10.02 -12.93 -11.76
C ARG A 81 8.85 -12.45 -10.91
N PHE A 82 7.85 -11.83 -11.54
CA PHE A 82 6.66 -11.37 -10.83
C PHE A 82 5.90 -12.52 -10.17
N HIS A 83 5.68 -13.61 -10.91
CA HIS A 83 5.00 -14.78 -10.40
C HIS A 83 5.76 -15.37 -9.19
N LEU A 84 7.06 -15.65 -9.35
CA LEU A 84 7.88 -16.27 -8.32
C LEU A 84 7.97 -15.41 -7.04
N PHE A 85 8.26 -14.12 -7.17
CA PHE A 85 8.57 -13.27 -6.01
C PHE A 85 7.37 -12.60 -5.39
N TYR A 86 6.31 -12.32 -6.16
CA TYR A 86 5.19 -11.51 -5.69
C TYR A 86 3.88 -12.27 -5.60
N ILE A 87 3.68 -13.33 -6.40
CA ILE A 87 2.48 -14.17 -6.33
C ILE A 87 2.71 -15.38 -5.43
N SER A 88 3.73 -16.20 -5.70
CA SER A 88 3.91 -17.50 -5.03
C SER A 88 4.24 -17.42 -3.53
N ASN A 89 4.67 -16.25 -3.04
CA ASN A 89 5.05 -16.04 -1.64
C ASN A 89 4.22 -14.93 -0.95
N ASP A 90 3.05 -14.56 -1.52
CA ASP A 90 2.15 -13.52 -0.99
C ASP A 90 2.79 -12.13 -0.75
N GLU A 91 3.99 -11.89 -1.30
CA GLU A 91 4.74 -10.66 -1.06
C GLU A 91 3.98 -9.43 -1.59
N ALA A 92 3.31 -9.53 -2.74
CA ALA A 92 2.46 -8.45 -3.25
C ALA A 92 1.33 -8.10 -2.28
N THR A 93 0.65 -9.11 -1.75
CA THR A 93 -0.44 -8.92 -0.78
C THR A 93 0.09 -8.20 0.46
N ARG A 94 1.23 -8.64 0.99
CA ARG A 94 1.87 -8.00 2.15
C ARG A 94 2.27 -6.56 1.87
N ILE A 95 2.85 -6.28 0.71
CA ILE A 95 3.22 -4.91 0.31
C ILE A 95 1.96 -4.03 0.22
N ILE A 96 0.89 -4.51 -0.42
CA ILE A 96 -0.37 -3.75 -0.56
C ILE A 96 -0.98 -3.44 0.79
N LEU A 97 -1.07 -4.42 1.70
CA LEU A 97 -1.64 -4.20 3.03
C LEU A 97 -0.80 -3.24 3.86
N ASN A 98 0.54 -3.37 3.83
CA ASN A 98 1.43 -2.48 4.57
C ASN A 98 1.39 -1.03 4.04
N THR A 99 1.49 -0.87 2.72
CA THR A 99 1.39 0.45 2.07
C THR A 99 0.01 1.07 2.31
N SER A 100 -1.07 0.26 2.28
CA SER A 100 -2.40 0.69 2.68
C SER A 100 -2.44 1.25 4.10
N ALA A 101 -1.97 0.47 5.08
CA ALA A 101 -1.95 0.87 6.48
C ALA A 101 -1.16 2.17 6.68
N LEU A 102 -0.05 2.34 5.97
CA LEU A 102 0.76 3.55 6.02
C LEU A 102 0.00 4.77 5.46
N VAL A 103 -0.64 4.63 4.29
CA VAL A 103 -1.45 5.71 3.70
C VAL A 103 -2.62 6.07 4.60
N GLU A 104 -3.29 5.07 5.15
CA GLU A 104 -4.40 5.25 6.08
C GLU A 104 -3.97 5.98 7.36
N ASN A 105 -2.80 5.66 7.90
CA ASN A 105 -2.29 6.35 9.08
C ASN A 105 -1.99 7.83 8.79
N ILE A 106 -1.62 8.17 7.55
CA ILE A 106 -1.40 9.55 7.11
C ILE A 106 -2.73 10.29 6.91
N LEU A 107 -3.72 9.66 6.27
CA LEU A 107 -4.98 10.30 5.87
C LEU A 107 -6.08 10.22 6.94
N TYR A 108 -6.11 9.15 7.73
CA TYR A 108 -7.17 8.78 8.65
C TYR A 108 -6.62 8.30 10.03
N PRO A 109 -5.73 9.06 10.70
CA PRO A 109 -5.12 8.64 11.97
C PRO A 109 -6.12 8.40 13.12
N ASN A 110 -7.33 8.97 13.04
CA ASN A 110 -8.36 8.83 14.07
C ASN A 110 -9.47 7.88 13.59
N HIS A 111 -9.41 6.64 14.06
CA HIS A 111 -10.32 5.55 13.67
C HIS A 111 -11.78 5.69 14.14
N ARG A 112 -12.11 6.70 14.96
CA ARG A 112 -13.41 6.76 15.65
C ARG A 112 -14.49 7.59 14.92
N ASP A 113 -14.11 8.64 14.18
CA ASP A 113 -15.06 9.67 13.74
C ASP A 113 -14.97 10.03 12.23
N GLN A 114 -14.26 9.24 11.42
CA GLN A 114 -14.05 9.53 10.00
C GLN A 114 -14.61 8.40 9.15
N SER A 115 -15.56 8.72 8.27
CA SER A 115 -15.93 7.83 7.17
C SER A 115 -14.77 7.76 6.18
N LYS A 116 -13.83 6.86 6.50
CA LYS A 116 -12.75 6.40 5.63
C LYS A 116 -13.34 6.02 4.27
N LYS A 117 -12.59 6.27 3.20
CA LYS A 117 -12.98 5.83 1.86
C LYS A 117 -13.21 4.32 1.85
N PRO A 118 -14.36 3.80 1.40
CA PRO A 118 -14.58 2.36 1.35
C PRO A 118 -13.74 1.77 0.20
N VAL A 119 -12.75 0.96 0.54
CA VAL A 119 -11.97 0.16 -0.41
C VAL A 119 -12.21 -1.30 -0.08
N HIS A 120 -12.85 -2.02 -1.00
CA HIS A 120 -13.27 -3.42 -0.78
C HIS A 120 -12.40 -4.43 -1.53
N HIS A 121 -11.90 -4.04 -2.70
CA HIS A 121 -11.12 -4.94 -3.55
C HIS A 121 -10.04 -4.18 -4.32
N VAL A 122 -8.80 -4.64 -4.16
CA VAL A 122 -7.65 -4.20 -4.96
C VAL A 122 -7.12 -5.38 -5.77
N VAL A 123 -6.95 -5.16 -7.06
CA VAL A 123 -6.32 -6.10 -7.98
C VAL A 123 -4.95 -5.53 -8.35
N LEU A 124 -3.89 -6.26 -8.07
CA LEU A 124 -2.56 -5.96 -8.60
C LEU A 124 -2.32 -6.80 -9.84
N GLN A 125 -1.96 -6.17 -10.94
CA GLN A 125 -1.60 -6.89 -12.15
C GLN A 125 -0.27 -6.42 -12.74
N LEU A 126 0.50 -7.36 -13.27
CA LEU A 126 1.57 -7.04 -14.21
C LEU A 126 0.95 -6.85 -15.60
N ALA A 127 1.05 -5.65 -16.15
CA ALA A 127 0.44 -5.29 -17.43
C ALA A 127 1.05 -6.07 -18.59
N ALA A 128 0.26 -6.27 -19.65
CA ALA A 128 0.80 -6.69 -20.94
C ALA A 128 1.74 -5.62 -21.49
N GLY A 129 2.84 -6.02 -22.16
CA GLY A 129 3.90 -5.11 -22.62
C GLY A 129 3.43 -3.93 -23.48
N ASP A 130 2.25 -4.06 -24.10
CA ASP A 130 1.70 -3.07 -25.03
C ASP A 130 0.69 -2.11 -24.38
N GLN A 131 0.32 -2.32 -23.11
CA GLN A 131 -0.76 -1.57 -22.43
C GLN A 131 -0.29 -0.37 -21.60
N ASN A 132 1.02 -0.12 -21.48
CA ASN A 132 1.55 1.07 -20.81
C ASN A 132 2.61 1.75 -21.69
N PRO A 133 2.41 3.01 -22.15
CA PRO A 133 3.48 3.77 -22.77
C PRO A 133 4.66 3.90 -21.79
N SER A 134 5.87 3.74 -22.32
CA SER A 134 7.11 3.39 -21.59
C SER A 134 7.50 4.27 -20.40
N THR A 135 6.87 5.43 -20.20
CA THR A 135 7.18 6.38 -19.13
C THR A 135 6.43 6.10 -17.82
N THR A 136 5.24 5.48 -17.87
CA THR A 136 4.40 5.31 -16.68
C THR A 136 4.55 3.90 -16.11
N LYS A 137 5.32 3.78 -15.02
CA LYS A 137 5.62 2.49 -14.38
C LYS A 137 4.42 1.88 -13.65
N VAL A 138 3.46 2.71 -13.22
CA VAL A 138 2.27 2.27 -12.51
C VAL A 138 1.06 3.13 -12.88
N SER A 139 -0.08 2.47 -13.09
CA SER A 139 -1.37 3.13 -13.28
C SER A 139 -2.42 2.52 -12.36
N VAL A 140 -3.45 3.32 -12.04
CA VAL A 140 -4.59 2.91 -11.24
C VAL A 140 -5.84 3.13 -12.08
N ALA A 141 -6.64 2.10 -12.23
CA ALA A 141 -7.96 2.18 -12.84
C ALA A 141 -9.02 1.75 -11.82
N THR A 142 -10.17 2.42 -11.82
CA THR A 142 -11.32 2.01 -11.03
C THR A 142 -12.32 1.35 -11.97
N THR A 143 -12.73 0.13 -11.65
CA THR A 143 -13.82 -0.56 -12.34
C THR A 143 -14.98 -0.71 -11.37
N SER A 144 -16.14 -0.16 -11.74
CA SER A 144 -17.35 -0.31 -10.94
C SER A 144 -18.15 -1.50 -11.47
N LYS A 145 -18.36 -2.51 -10.62
CA LYS A 145 -19.29 -3.60 -10.91
C LYS A 145 -20.41 -3.56 -9.88
N GLY A 146 -21.45 -2.77 -10.16
CA GLY A 146 -22.53 -2.51 -9.22
C GLY A 146 -22.09 -1.59 -8.08
N LYS A 147 -22.33 -1.98 -6.82
CA LYS A 147 -22.01 -1.18 -5.63
C LYS A 147 -20.56 -1.29 -5.16
N GLU A 148 -19.77 -2.21 -5.73
CA GLU A 148 -18.38 -2.44 -5.34
C GLU A 148 -17.42 -1.82 -6.36
N SER A 149 -16.56 -0.93 -5.86
CA SER A 149 -15.42 -0.41 -6.62
C SER A 149 -14.25 -1.38 -6.51
N VAL A 150 -13.81 -1.88 -7.67
CA VAL A 150 -12.61 -2.70 -7.79
C VAL A 150 -11.49 -1.83 -8.36
N TYR A 151 -10.43 -1.64 -7.58
CA TYR A 151 -9.28 -0.84 -7.98
C TYR A 151 -8.20 -1.74 -8.58
N VAL A 152 -7.78 -1.44 -9.80
CA VAL A 152 -6.76 -2.21 -10.53
C VAL A 152 -5.47 -1.42 -10.58
N ILE A 153 -4.44 -1.90 -9.91
CA ILE A 153 -3.06 -1.39 -9.98
C ILE A 153 -2.35 -2.16 -11.09
N SER A 154 -1.95 -1.47 -12.15
CA SER A 154 -1.20 -2.06 -13.26
C SER A 154 0.25 -1.66 -13.20
N LEU A 155 1.14 -2.62 -12.96
CA LEU A 155 2.59 -2.45 -13.01
C LEU A 155 3.09 -2.68 -14.43
N SER A 156 3.96 -1.80 -14.92
CA SER A 156 4.66 -2.02 -16.18
C SER A 156 5.69 -3.17 -16.04
N PRO A 157 5.82 -4.08 -17.02
CA PRO A 157 6.84 -5.12 -17.01
C PRO A 157 8.27 -4.61 -16.81
N SER A 158 8.58 -3.39 -17.28
CA SER A 158 9.91 -2.78 -17.15
C SER A 158 10.37 -2.59 -15.70
N ILE A 159 9.44 -2.55 -14.73
CA ILE A 159 9.78 -2.46 -13.30
C ILE A 159 10.57 -3.69 -12.81
N MET A 160 10.40 -4.83 -13.48
CA MET A 160 11.09 -6.09 -13.17
C MET A 160 12.52 -6.14 -13.71
N GLU A 161 12.90 -5.15 -14.51
CA GLU A 161 14.22 -4.99 -15.15
C GLU A 161 15.08 -3.93 -14.44
N GLU A 162 14.54 -3.24 -13.43
CA GLU A 162 15.26 -2.23 -12.68
C GLU A 162 16.33 -2.81 -11.76
N GLY A 163 17.38 -2.04 -11.47
CA GLY A 163 18.48 -2.46 -10.61
C GLY A 163 18.04 -2.84 -9.19
N ASN A 164 17.03 -2.15 -8.64
CA ASN A 164 16.42 -2.50 -7.36
C ASN A 164 14.91 -2.75 -7.53
N VAL A 165 14.57 -3.90 -8.13
CA VAL A 165 13.19 -4.34 -8.39
C VAL A 165 12.30 -4.23 -7.15
N LYS A 166 12.80 -4.67 -5.98
CA LYS A 166 12.01 -4.64 -4.74
C LYS A 166 11.64 -3.22 -4.35
N TYR A 167 12.60 -2.30 -4.35
CA TYR A 167 12.33 -0.89 -4.08
C TYR A 167 11.35 -0.29 -5.08
N SER A 168 11.55 -0.55 -6.37
CA SER A 168 10.72 0.01 -7.44
C SER A 168 9.27 -0.48 -7.34
N VAL A 169 9.06 -1.78 -7.10
CA VAL A 169 7.71 -2.35 -6.91
C VAL A 169 7.02 -1.77 -5.68
N ILE A 170 7.70 -1.73 -4.52
CA ILE A 170 7.10 -1.16 -3.30
C ILE A 170 6.77 0.33 -3.51
N SER A 171 7.68 1.09 -4.12
CA SER A 171 7.50 2.51 -4.42
C SER A 171 6.32 2.77 -5.38
N ALA A 172 6.19 1.95 -6.42
CA ALA A 172 5.08 2.00 -7.36
C ALA A 172 3.73 1.66 -6.71
N ILE A 173 3.68 0.59 -5.91
CA ILE A 173 2.48 0.20 -5.17
C ILE A 173 2.12 1.28 -4.14
N GLN A 174 3.10 1.87 -3.46
CA GLN A 174 2.86 2.97 -2.51
C GLN A 174 2.18 4.18 -3.18
N ARG A 175 2.65 4.60 -4.37
CA ARG A 175 1.99 5.68 -5.13
C ARG A 175 0.56 5.30 -5.53
N ALA A 176 0.37 4.07 -6.01
CA ALA A 176 -0.93 3.58 -6.40
C ALA A 176 -1.91 3.53 -5.22
N MET A 177 -1.47 3.01 -4.07
CA MET A 177 -2.27 2.98 -2.85
C MET A 177 -2.60 4.39 -2.35
N ALA A 178 -1.65 5.33 -2.44
CA ALA A 178 -1.93 6.72 -2.13
C ALA A 178 -3.09 7.27 -2.98
N ARG A 179 -3.08 7.04 -4.30
CA ARG A 179 -4.18 7.43 -5.19
C ARG A 179 -5.50 6.74 -4.86
N ILE A 180 -5.48 5.44 -4.56
CA ILE A 180 -6.70 4.66 -4.22
C ILE A 180 -7.37 5.22 -2.98
N TRP A 181 -6.60 5.57 -1.94
CA TRP A 181 -7.11 6.03 -0.65
C TRP A 181 -7.55 7.50 -0.61
N LEU A 182 -7.09 8.31 -1.56
CA LEU A 182 -7.51 9.70 -1.71
C LEU A 182 -8.94 9.78 -2.24
N TRP A 183 -9.69 10.74 -1.73
CA TRP A 183 -10.92 11.16 -2.37
C TRP A 183 -10.59 12.05 -3.57
N ASP A 184 -11.28 11.82 -4.68
CA ASP A 184 -11.12 12.53 -5.95
C ASP A 184 -12.30 13.45 -6.29
N GLY A 185 -13.27 13.61 -5.37
CA GLY A 185 -14.49 14.38 -5.57
C GLY A 185 -15.67 13.55 -6.09
N ALA A 186 -16.89 14.04 -5.90
CA ALA A 186 -18.06 13.50 -6.58
C ALA A 186 -18.00 13.82 -8.09
N GLU A 187 -18.70 13.06 -8.94
CA GLU A 187 -18.67 13.20 -10.42
C GLU A 187 -18.90 14.64 -10.93
N SER A 188 -19.61 15.48 -10.17
CA SER A 188 -19.88 16.88 -10.51
C SER A 188 -18.87 17.91 -9.97
N SER A 189 -17.94 17.51 -9.08
CA SER A 189 -16.99 18.39 -8.37
C SER A 189 -15.64 17.68 -8.16
N ALA A 190 -15.14 17.03 -9.22
CA ALA A 190 -13.90 16.27 -9.18
C ALA A 190 -12.70 17.20 -8.94
N ALA A 191 -11.79 16.74 -8.09
CA ALA A 191 -10.53 17.42 -7.84
C ALA A 191 -9.68 17.48 -9.11
N PRO A 192 -8.92 18.54 -9.34
CA PRO A 192 -8.07 18.62 -10.51
C PRO A 192 -6.95 17.56 -10.42
N PRO A 193 -6.57 16.90 -11.53
CA PRO A 193 -5.59 15.81 -11.50
C PRO A 193 -4.25 16.17 -10.86
N TRP A 194 -3.77 17.40 -11.07
CA TRP A 194 -2.53 17.90 -10.47
C TRP A 194 -2.54 17.87 -8.95
N LEU A 195 -3.72 18.05 -8.33
CA LEU A 195 -3.87 18.04 -6.88
C LEU A 195 -3.81 16.63 -6.34
N ILE A 196 -4.55 15.70 -6.97
CA ILE A 196 -4.55 14.29 -6.58
C ILE A 196 -3.16 13.69 -6.75
N ASP A 197 -2.49 14.01 -7.85
CA ASP A 197 -1.12 13.58 -8.10
C ASP A 197 -0.15 14.19 -7.09
N GLY A 198 -0.31 15.48 -6.76
CA GLY A 198 0.50 16.15 -5.76
C GLY A 198 0.29 15.60 -4.33
N MET A 199 -0.94 15.27 -3.96
CA MET A 199 -1.25 14.62 -2.68
C MET A 199 -0.67 13.20 -2.64
N ALA A 200 -0.80 12.43 -3.72
CA ALA A 200 -0.19 11.11 -3.82
C ALA A 200 1.34 11.19 -3.69
N GLU A 201 1.98 12.19 -4.30
CA GLU A 201 3.43 12.40 -4.21
C GLU A 201 3.87 12.90 -2.83
N TYR A 202 3.06 13.71 -2.16
CA TYR A 202 3.27 14.08 -0.76
C TYR A 202 3.27 12.85 0.14
N ILE A 203 2.26 11.98 0.01
CA ILE A 203 2.16 10.73 0.79
C ILE A 203 3.33 9.81 0.48
N TRP A 204 3.72 9.68 -0.79
CA TRP A 204 4.88 8.89 -1.21
C TRP A 204 6.19 9.41 -0.58
N THR A 205 6.38 10.72 -0.53
CA THR A 205 7.52 11.36 0.16
C THR A 205 7.49 11.07 1.66
N ARG A 206 6.32 11.19 2.30
CA ARG A 206 6.13 10.87 3.73
C ARG A 206 6.34 9.39 4.06
N ALA A 207 6.13 8.51 3.09
CA ALA A 207 6.42 7.09 3.19
C ALA A 207 7.93 6.75 3.10
N GLY A 208 8.81 7.77 2.93
CA GLY A 208 10.25 7.60 2.94
C GLY A 208 10.88 7.31 1.57
N PHE A 209 10.10 7.41 0.49
CA PHE A 209 10.61 7.21 -0.86
C PHE A 209 11.13 8.49 -1.53
N GLY A 210 10.82 9.66 -0.96
CA GLY A 210 11.37 10.93 -1.41
C GLY A 210 12.90 10.94 -1.30
N HIS A 211 13.59 11.28 -2.38
CA HIS A 211 15.01 11.56 -2.30
C HIS A 211 15.23 12.81 -1.43
N ARG A 212 16.20 12.73 -0.51
CA ARG A 212 16.88 13.91 0.02
C ARG A 212 17.86 14.42 -1.04
N ASP A 213 17.37 14.74 -2.23
CA ASP A 213 18.18 15.44 -3.19
C ASP A 213 18.38 16.84 -2.63
N GLU A 214 19.54 16.97 -1.98
CA GLU A 214 20.29 18.19 -1.73
C GLU A 214 19.99 19.19 -2.84
N GLU A 215 19.29 20.27 -2.46
CA GLU A 215 19.22 21.53 -3.19
C GLU A 215 19.24 21.38 -4.72
N THR A 216 18.22 20.74 -5.28
CA THR A 216 18.06 20.71 -6.74
C THR A 216 17.96 22.16 -7.20
N THR A 217 18.99 22.60 -7.92
CA THR A 217 19.16 23.93 -8.52
C THR A 217 17.82 24.50 -8.96
N LEU A 218 17.37 25.41 -8.12
CA LEU A 218 16.01 25.87 -7.99
C LEU A 218 15.79 26.92 -9.09
N HIS A 219 15.37 26.44 -10.26
CA HIS A 219 14.97 27.29 -11.39
C HIS A 219 13.95 28.31 -10.89
N SER A 220 14.04 29.56 -11.36
CA SER A 220 13.18 30.68 -10.93
C SER A 220 11.68 30.36 -11.02
N GLY A 221 11.26 29.46 -11.93
CA GLY A 221 9.87 29.02 -12.08
C GLY A 221 9.29 28.22 -10.91
N TRP A 222 10.11 27.61 -10.04
CA TRP A 222 9.59 26.83 -8.90
C TRP A 222 8.88 27.72 -7.87
N LYS A 223 9.42 28.91 -7.61
CA LYS A 223 8.86 29.85 -6.64
C LYS A 223 7.49 30.35 -7.10
N ASP A 224 7.35 30.63 -8.39
CA ASP A 224 6.10 31.12 -8.98
C ASP A 224 5.04 30.02 -8.95
N GLN A 225 5.38 28.79 -9.35
CA GLN A 225 4.45 27.67 -9.34
C GLN A 225 4.05 27.25 -7.91
N PHE A 226 4.99 27.29 -6.95
CA PHE A 226 4.70 27.07 -5.54
C PHE A 226 3.75 28.15 -4.97
N CYS A 227 3.99 29.43 -5.28
CA CYS A 227 3.11 30.56 -4.92
C CYS A 227 1.69 30.33 -5.43
N CYS A 228 1.54 29.95 -6.71
CA CYS A 228 0.25 29.65 -7.34
C CYS A 228 -0.46 28.48 -6.67
N VAL A 229 0.25 27.37 -6.41
CA VAL A 229 -0.34 26.20 -5.76
C VAL A 229 -0.83 26.53 -4.36
N VAL A 230 0.00 27.20 -3.54
CA VAL A 230 -0.39 27.59 -2.18
C VAL A 230 -1.60 28.54 -2.21
N SER A 231 -1.58 29.54 -3.09
CA SER A 231 -2.70 30.49 -3.24
C SER A 231 -4.01 29.77 -3.59
N GLU A 232 -3.98 28.83 -4.54
CA GLU A 232 -5.18 28.11 -4.98
C GLU A 232 -5.70 27.13 -3.93
N LEU A 233 -4.80 26.41 -3.25
CA LEU A 233 -5.15 25.54 -2.12
C LEU A 233 -5.81 26.34 -0.98
N CYS A 234 -5.32 27.55 -0.73
CA CYS A 234 -5.85 28.43 0.31
C CYS A 234 -7.17 29.10 -0.07
N SER A 235 -7.39 29.42 -1.36
CA SER A 235 -8.64 30.04 -1.82
C SER A 235 -9.78 29.05 -1.94
N LYS A 236 -9.51 27.81 -2.39
CA LYS A 236 -10.54 26.79 -2.65
C LYS A 236 -10.79 25.83 -1.50
N SER A 237 -9.79 25.55 -0.65
CA SER A 237 -10.09 24.69 0.48
C SER A 237 -11.04 25.41 1.46
N LYS A 238 -12.12 24.73 1.86
CA LYS A 238 -12.99 25.15 2.97
C LYS A 238 -12.23 25.36 4.29
N MET A 239 -10.92 25.08 4.30
CA MET A 239 -9.95 25.32 5.36
C MET A 239 -9.36 26.75 5.39
N ASN A 240 -9.92 27.69 4.62
CA ASN A 240 -9.53 29.13 4.57
C ASN A 240 -9.55 29.84 5.96
N LYS A 241 -10.14 29.22 6.99
CA LYS A 241 -10.08 29.72 8.39
C LYS A 241 -8.81 29.29 9.15
N SER A 242 -7.95 28.46 8.56
CA SER A 242 -6.73 28.01 9.22
C SER A 242 -5.63 29.07 9.12
N GLY A 243 -4.92 29.31 10.22
CA GLY A 243 -3.74 30.19 10.25
C GLY A 243 -2.59 29.74 9.32
N ALA A 244 -2.74 28.60 8.63
CA ALA A 244 -1.78 28.04 7.67
C ALA A 244 -1.56 28.95 6.47
N CYS A 245 -2.64 29.53 5.96
CA CYS A 245 -2.65 30.36 4.76
C CYS A 245 -2.07 31.76 5.00
N GLY A 246 -1.85 32.16 6.26
CA GLY A 246 -1.35 33.47 6.63
C GLY A 246 -2.21 34.63 6.12
N ASP A 247 -1.88 35.85 6.53
CA ASP A 247 -2.50 37.04 5.93
C ASP A 247 -2.04 37.08 4.46
N HIS A 248 -2.95 36.78 3.53
CA HIS A 248 -2.75 36.79 2.07
C HIS A 248 -2.06 38.10 1.59
N ARG A 249 -2.17 39.17 2.40
CA ARG A 249 -1.48 40.45 2.27
C ARG A 249 0.04 40.44 2.38
N LYS A 250 0.66 39.41 2.97
CA LYS A 250 2.13 39.38 3.14
C LYS A 250 2.87 38.97 1.85
N TRP A 251 2.21 38.18 0.98
CA TRP A 251 2.75 37.81 -0.33
C TRP A 251 2.52 38.89 -1.38
N THR A 252 1.46 39.70 -1.25
CA THR A 252 1.21 40.85 -2.14
C THR A 252 2.13 42.05 -1.85
N LYS A 253 2.70 42.16 -0.64
CA LYS A 253 3.62 43.25 -0.26
C LYS A 253 5.01 43.16 -0.91
N SER A 254 5.35 42.05 -1.55
CA SER A 254 6.59 41.88 -2.31
C SER A 254 6.46 42.28 -3.79
N GLY A 255 5.31 42.80 -4.23
CA GLY A 255 5.12 43.28 -5.60
C GLY A 255 5.08 42.19 -6.70
N GLY A 256 5.17 40.91 -6.35
CA GLY A 256 5.01 39.80 -7.30
C GLY A 256 3.58 39.28 -7.26
N VAL A 257 2.77 39.62 -8.26
CA VAL A 257 1.63 38.77 -8.64
C VAL A 257 2.21 37.40 -8.95
N CYS A 258 1.77 36.31 -8.30
CA CYS A 258 2.24 34.97 -8.68
C CYS A 258 1.93 34.83 -10.18
N ASN A 259 2.96 34.71 -11.03
CA ASN A 259 2.75 34.58 -12.47
C ASN A 259 2.37 33.13 -12.77
N CYS A 260 1.08 32.83 -12.64
CA CYS A 260 0.54 31.51 -12.91
C CYS A 260 0.34 31.37 -14.42
N GLY A 261 1.41 31.01 -15.14
CA GLY A 261 1.26 30.52 -16.51
C GLY A 261 0.43 29.22 -16.54
N ASP A 262 -0.06 28.85 -17.73
CA ASP A 262 -0.82 27.61 -17.98
C ASP A 262 0.00 26.31 -17.80
N ASP A 263 1.19 26.40 -17.20
CA ASP A 263 2.07 25.27 -17.00
C ASP A 263 1.45 24.25 -16.03
N ARG A 264 1.37 23.00 -16.51
CA ARG A 264 0.96 21.86 -15.69
C ARG A 264 1.72 21.88 -14.37
N LYS A 265 0.99 22.02 -13.26
CA LYS A 265 1.53 21.95 -11.90
C LYS A 265 2.22 20.61 -11.70
N ASP A 266 3.54 20.65 -11.50
CA ASP A 266 4.33 19.46 -11.18
C ASP A 266 3.87 18.89 -9.83
N PRO A 267 3.47 17.60 -9.77
CA PRO A 267 3.09 16.92 -8.53
C PRO A 267 4.11 17.07 -7.39
N LYS A 268 5.42 17.14 -7.69
CA LYS A 268 6.47 17.33 -6.68
C LYS A 268 6.39 18.70 -6.02
N ILE A 269 6.07 19.74 -6.80
CA ILE A 269 5.91 21.11 -6.32
C ILE A 269 4.67 21.20 -5.46
N VAL A 270 3.59 20.56 -5.90
CA VAL A 270 2.35 20.46 -5.13
C VAL A 270 2.59 19.72 -3.82
N ALA A 271 3.34 18.61 -3.84
CA ALA A 271 3.74 17.90 -2.64
C ALA A 271 4.56 18.78 -1.68
N GLY A 272 5.50 19.58 -2.20
CA GLY A 272 6.24 20.56 -1.43
C GLY A 272 5.34 21.62 -0.77
N ALA A 273 4.38 22.14 -1.52
CA ALA A 273 3.39 23.10 -1.02
C ALA A 273 2.50 22.49 0.08
N LEU A 274 2.05 21.26 -0.10
CA LEU A 274 1.30 20.51 0.91
C LEU A 274 2.13 20.28 2.18
N GLY A 275 3.41 19.93 2.03
CA GLY A 275 4.33 19.79 3.17
C GLY A 275 4.53 21.09 3.95
N TYR A 276 4.64 22.22 3.24
CA TYR A 276 4.69 23.54 3.86
C TYR A 276 3.41 23.89 4.63
N LEU A 277 2.23 23.61 4.05
CA LEU A 277 0.95 23.85 4.70
C LEU A 277 0.74 22.94 5.91
N GLU A 278 1.11 21.67 5.80
CA GLU A 278 1.07 20.71 6.91
C GLU A 278 1.96 21.13 8.09
N GLN A 279 3.16 21.68 7.80
CA GLN A 279 4.06 22.17 8.85
C GLN A 279 3.46 23.33 9.64
N ARG A 280 2.67 24.18 8.98
CA ARG A 280 2.00 25.34 9.60
C ARG A 280 0.68 24.99 10.26
N ASN A 281 -0.02 24.01 9.74
CA ASN A 281 -1.29 23.53 10.26
C ASN A 281 -1.33 22.01 10.17
N LYS A 282 -0.99 21.36 11.29
CA LYS A 282 -1.00 19.90 11.37
C LYS A 282 -2.39 19.36 11.04
N GLY A 283 -2.45 18.31 10.23
CA GLY A 283 -3.68 17.72 9.73
C GLY A 283 -4.26 18.45 8.51
N TYR A 284 -3.51 19.37 7.87
CA TYR A 284 -3.96 20.05 6.65
C TYR A 284 -4.28 19.04 5.55
N VAL A 285 -3.37 18.10 5.25
CA VAL A 285 -3.56 17.10 4.18
C VAL A 285 -4.73 16.16 4.50
N GLN A 286 -4.89 15.78 5.77
CA GLN A 286 -6.04 15.00 6.22
C GLN A 286 -7.34 15.75 6.00
N GLY A 287 -7.40 17.02 6.39
CA GLY A 287 -8.60 17.83 6.24
C GLY A 287 -8.90 18.14 4.77
N LEU A 288 -7.88 18.35 3.95
CA LEU A 288 -7.99 18.50 2.51
C LEU A 288 -8.61 17.24 1.89
N ASN A 289 -8.07 16.06 2.19
CA ASN A 289 -8.63 14.78 1.73
C ASN A 289 -10.10 14.60 2.17
N ARG A 290 -10.45 15.06 3.37
CA ARG A 290 -11.85 15.04 3.84
C ARG A 290 -12.73 16.01 3.05
N SER A 291 -12.24 17.22 2.74
CA SER A 291 -12.97 18.16 1.88
C SER A 291 -13.21 17.57 0.50
N LEU A 292 -12.20 16.89 -0.08
CA LEU A 292 -12.32 16.23 -1.38
C LEU A 292 -13.40 15.13 -1.43
N ARG A 293 -13.76 14.52 -0.29
CA ARG A 293 -14.90 13.59 -0.24
C ARG A 293 -16.22 14.26 -0.63
N ASP A 294 -16.39 15.51 -0.20
CA ASP A 294 -17.64 16.26 -0.34
C ASP A 294 -17.63 17.15 -1.61
N GLY A 295 -16.53 17.13 -2.38
CA GLY A 295 -16.31 17.94 -3.60
C GLY A 295 -15.20 18.98 -3.47
N TRP A 296 -14.67 19.44 -4.61
CA TRP A 296 -13.60 20.44 -4.70
C TRP A 296 -14.09 21.91 -4.66
N ASP A 297 -15.40 22.14 -4.81
CA ASP A 297 -16.01 23.49 -4.84
C ASP A 297 -16.08 24.22 -3.49
#